data_AF-E4T199-F1
#
_entry.id   AF-E4T199-F1
#
_cell.length_a   1.000
_cell.length_b   1.000
_cell.length_c   1.000
_cell.angle_alpha   90.00
_cell.angle_beta   90.00
_cell.angle_gamma   90.00
#
_symmetry.space_group_name_H-M   'P 1'
#
loop_
_entity.id
_entity.type
_entity.pdbx_description
1 polymer ?
#
loop_
_entity_poly.entity_id
_entity_poly.type
_entity_poly.pdbx_seq_one_letter_code
_entity_poly.pdbx_strand_id
1 'polypeptide(L)'
;MKTKGIYLALVLFSVIAWSCTSQDGLNNQSLKTSITANAQELITAVNSITASSGYGILSNSDLATSPSMVKSAEASSVTPITDTISLSQIAGVYDYKAAKYKKWSPMLFNFFAKTGTSSDFIVRLPEAKIKHPRLLLLYTPADTTLVNDYVIDVSKYNYVFGRYLWNYNLASTITVKNVSIGSLTVQSSRNKSEGQNFVSGFTFANGYEAKLKYSTGDTILSVYNISKGGTTLFEEKFTAIKDSASRHREKQYSLTIGNVQVIRTPTHGNNGLDSAKVYLGGVLQTKAVVKIIDSGSKDDATEFSVIGHNRDLQITFDDGTSTTVNQLLGSTITDVRSLFLSLRQVYFATNVVDWVAWSVKLNRLNM
;
A
#
# COMPACT_ATOMS: atom_id res chain seq x y z
N MET A 1 -17.02 34.98 -42.02
CA MET A 1 -16.22 36.10 -41.45
C MET A 1 -16.71 36.31 -40.02
N LYS A 2 -15.95 36.20 -38.92
CA LYS A 2 -14.52 36.10 -38.65
C LYS A 2 -14.32 35.07 -37.52
N THR A 3 -13.28 34.27 -37.67
CA THR A 3 -12.63 33.41 -36.68
C THR A 3 -11.85 34.21 -35.64
N LYS A 4 -11.63 33.60 -34.46
CA LYS A 4 -10.52 33.72 -33.47
C LYS A 4 -11.08 33.28 -32.10
N GLY A 5 -10.56 32.34 -31.31
CA GLY A 5 -9.42 31.44 -31.39
C GLY A 5 -9.10 30.92 -29.96
N ILE A 6 -8.85 29.61 -29.82
CA ILE A 6 -7.94 28.92 -28.85
C ILE A 6 -8.38 28.97 -27.36
N TYR A 7 -8.53 27.88 -26.58
CA TYR A 7 -7.56 26.88 -26.10
C TYR A 7 -8.26 25.50 -25.94
N LEU A 8 -7.84 24.44 -26.64
CA LEU A 8 -6.83 23.44 -26.24
C LEU A 8 -7.06 22.78 -24.87
N ALA A 9 -7.72 21.62 -24.86
CA ALA A 9 -7.68 20.65 -23.76
C ALA A 9 -7.52 19.24 -24.36
N LEU A 10 -6.30 18.95 -24.79
CA LEU A 10 -5.81 17.65 -25.21
C LEU A 10 -4.58 17.37 -24.36
N VAL A 11 -4.45 16.11 -23.93
CA VAL A 11 -3.27 15.47 -23.31
C VAL A 11 -3.16 15.54 -21.77
N LEU A 12 -3.59 14.44 -21.13
CA LEU A 12 -2.85 13.80 -20.02
C LEU A 12 -3.14 12.28 -20.01
N PHE A 13 -2.96 11.67 -21.18
CA PHE A 13 -2.67 10.25 -21.35
C PHE A 13 -1.20 10.17 -21.77
N SER A 14 -0.28 10.01 -20.83
CA SER A 14 1.08 9.52 -21.08
C SER A 14 1.89 9.47 -19.79
N VAL A 15 1.96 8.29 -19.17
CA VAL A 15 3.26 7.62 -18.97
C VAL A 15 3.02 6.10 -19.12
N ILE A 16 2.69 5.68 -20.33
CA ILE A 16 3.25 4.41 -20.82
C ILE A 16 4.54 4.85 -21.50
N ALA A 17 5.61 4.94 -20.72
CA ALA A 17 6.93 5.04 -21.28
C ALA A 17 7.20 3.70 -21.97
N TRP A 18 6.88 3.67 -23.26
CA TRP A 18 7.32 2.65 -24.18
C TRP A 18 8.81 2.88 -24.39
N SER A 19 9.63 2.32 -23.49
CA SER A 19 11.03 2.09 -23.83
C SER A 19 11.06 0.92 -24.81
N CYS A 20 11.08 1.22 -26.11
CA CYS A 20 11.89 0.42 -27.02
C CYS A 20 13.36 0.62 -26.62
N THR A 21 13.77 0.00 -25.51
CA THR A 21 15.15 -0.46 -25.42
C THR A 21 15.27 -1.51 -26.51
N SER A 22 16.17 -1.28 -27.47
CA SER A 22 16.63 -2.33 -28.35
C SER A 22 16.90 -3.58 -27.51
N GLN A 23 16.49 -4.75 -28.03
CA GLN A 23 16.72 -6.06 -27.42
C GLN A 23 18.21 -6.45 -27.46
N ASP A 24 19.11 -5.51 -27.22
CA ASP A 24 20.55 -5.74 -27.09
C ASP A 24 20.83 -6.12 -25.64
N GLY A 25 20.45 -7.35 -25.27
CA GLY A 25 20.65 -7.85 -23.91
C GLY A 25 19.77 -9.02 -23.48
N LEU A 26 18.89 -9.54 -24.34
CA LEU A 26 18.34 -10.88 -24.15
C LEU A 26 19.49 -11.87 -24.40
N ASN A 27 20.31 -12.07 -23.37
CA ASN A 27 21.02 -13.32 -23.20
C ASN A 27 20.03 -14.44 -23.49
N ASN A 28 20.47 -15.48 -24.19
CA ASN A 28 19.75 -16.71 -24.54
C ASN A 28 19.35 -17.52 -23.28
N GLN A 29 18.79 -16.85 -22.28
CA GLN A 29 18.53 -17.35 -20.94
C GLN A 29 17.14 -17.99 -20.95
N SER A 30 17.06 -19.25 -20.52
CA SER A 30 15.80 -19.98 -20.48
C SER A 30 14.85 -19.36 -19.46
N LEU A 31 13.55 -19.55 -19.66
CA LEU A 31 12.51 -19.15 -18.71
C LEU A 31 12.83 -19.61 -17.28
N LYS A 32 13.31 -20.85 -17.15
CA LYS A 32 13.69 -21.46 -15.86
C LYS A 32 14.82 -20.70 -15.17
N THR A 33 15.88 -20.36 -15.91
CA THR A 33 17.00 -19.62 -15.34
C THR A 33 16.58 -18.19 -14.97
N SER A 34 15.82 -17.50 -15.83
CA SER A 34 15.37 -16.13 -15.56
C SER A 34 14.41 -16.06 -14.38
N ILE A 35 13.41 -16.93 -14.27
CA ILE A 35 12.48 -16.89 -13.14
C ILE A 35 13.17 -17.22 -11.80
N THR A 36 14.14 -18.13 -11.82
CA THR A 36 14.93 -18.48 -10.62
C THR A 36 15.80 -17.30 -10.19
N ALA A 37 16.46 -16.62 -11.13
CA ALA A 37 17.25 -15.43 -10.84
C ALA A 37 16.37 -14.28 -10.30
N ASN A 38 15.24 -13.98 -10.95
CA ASN A 38 14.32 -12.94 -10.51
C ASN A 38 13.70 -13.26 -9.14
N ALA A 39 13.43 -14.54 -8.84
CA ALA A 39 12.98 -14.96 -7.52
C ALA A 39 14.05 -14.68 -6.46
N GLN A 40 15.32 -14.98 -6.74
CA GLN A 40 16.43 -14.68 -5.83
C GLN A 40 16.61 -13.17 -5.61
N GLU A 41 16.48 -12.35 -6.66
CA GLU A 41 16.51 -10.89 -6.56
C GLU A 41 15.37 -10.36 -5.68
N LEU A 42 14.16 -10.91 -5.85
CA LEU A 42 13.01 -10.56 -5.01
C LEU A 42 13.25 -10.97 -3.55
N ILE A 43 13.80 -12.16 -3.30
CA ILE A 43 14.17 -12.62 -1.95
C ILE A 43 15.15 -11.64 -1.30
N THR A 44 16.21 -11.24 -2.00
CA THR A 44 17.18 -10.26 -1.51
C THR A 44 16.54 -8.90 -1.24
N ALA A 45 15.63 -8.45 -2.11
CA ALA A 45 14.90 -7.20 -1.95
C ALA A 45 14.01 -7.22 -0.71
N VAL A 46 13.21 -8.29 -0.54
CA VAL A 46 12.30 -8.43 0.61
C VAL A 46 13.10 -8.53 1.91
N ASN A 47 14.20 -9.28 1.95
CA ASN A 47 15.09 -9.33 3.11
C ASN A 47 15.67 -7.95 3.47
N SER A 48 16.01 -7.14 2.45
CA SER A 48 16.50 -5.77 2.65
C SER A 48 15.40 -4.83 3.16
N ILE A 49 14.15 -5.04 2.71
CA ILE A 49 12.98 -4.30 3.18
C ILE A 49 12.68 -4.67 4.64
N THR A 50 12.55 -5.95 4.95
CA THR A 50 12.15 -6.43 6.28
C THR A 50 13.18 -6.11 7.36
N ALA A 51 14.47 -6.06 7.01
CA ALA A 51 15.54 -5.61 7.91
C ALA A 51 15.59 -4.08 8.11
N SER A 52 14.84 -3.29 7.33
CA SER A 52 14.89 -1.82 7.40
C SER A 52 14.09 -1.27 8.60
N SER A 53 14.58 -0.16 9.18
CA SER A 53 13.84 0.56 10.22
C SER A 53 12.46 1.03 9.76
N GLY A 54 12.32 1.39 8.48
CA GLY A 54 11.04 1.78 7.88
C GLY A 54 10.01 0.65 7.93
N TYR A 55 10.41 -0.59 7.66
CA TYR A 55 9.51 -1.74 7.76
C TYR A 55 9.04 -1.97 9.19
N GLY A 56 9.93 -1.88 10.18
CA GLY A 56 9.59 -2.08 11.59
C GLY A 56 8.49 -1.15 12.11
N ILE A 57 8.31 0.02 11.49
CA ILE A 57 7.21 0.95 11.82
C ILE A 57 5.92 0.59 11.11
N LEU A 58 6.00 0.14 9.86
CA LEU A 58 4.84 -0.31 9.10
C LEU A 58 4.24 -1.59 9.69
N SER A 59 5.10 -2.55 10.07
CA SER A 59 4.73 -3.92 10.42
C SER A 59 4.55 -4.15 11.92
N ASN A 60 4.27 -3.11 12.70
CA ASN A 60 4.22 -3.22 14.16
C ASN A 60 3.13 -4.20 14.62
N SER A 61 3.56 -5.30 15.22
CA SER A 61 2.74 -6.49 15.53
C SER A 61 1.83 -6.36 16.74
N ASP A 62 2.09 -5.41 17.65
CA ASP A 62 1.27 -5.17 18.86
C ASP A 62 -0.20 -4.82 18.52
N LEU A 63 -0.48 -4.57 17.23
CA LEU A 63 -1.64 -3.85 16.74
C LEU A 63 -2.29 -4.55 15.52
N ALA A 64 -2.04 -5.85 15.36
CA ALA A 64 -2.58 -6.72 14.31
C ALA A 64 -4.12 -6.73 14.19
N THR A 65 -4.83 -6.16 15.16
CA THR A 65 -6.29 -5.99 15.18
C THR A 65 -6.79 -4.65 14.61
N SER A 66 -5.90 -3.83 14.05
CA SER A 66 -6.26 -2.50 13.52
C SER A 66 -7.20 -2.61 12.30
N PRO A 67 -8.21 -1.72 12.19
CA PRO A 67 -9.17 -1.76 11.09
C PRO A 67 -8.45 -1.58 9.74
N SER A 68 -8.73 -2.47 8.79
CA SER A 68 -8.23 -2.34 7.43
C SER A 68 -8.99 -1.24 6.69
N MET A 69 -8.26 -0.35 6.02
CA MET A 69 -8.82 0.69 5.16
C MET A 69 -9.49 0.16 3.88
N VAL A 70 -9.46 -1.16 3.67
CA VAL A 70 -9.99 -1.85 2.49
C VAL A 70 -11.15 -2.79 2.88
N LYS A 71 -11.46 -2.93 4.18
CA LYS A 71 -12.72 -3.57 4.59
C LYS A 71 -13.84 -2.55 4.48
N SER A 72 -14.92 -2.92 3.79
CA SER A 72 -16.15 -2.15 3.84
C SER A 72 -16.55 -1.99 5.29
N ALA A 73 -16.70 -0.74 5.77
CA ALA A 73 -17.35 -0.52 7.05
C ALA A 73 -18.73 -1.20 6.99
N GLU A 74 -18.89 -2.33 7.69
CA GLU A 74 -20.21 -2.76 8.11
C GLU A 74 -20.80 -1.56 8.83
N ALA A 75 -21.99 -1.14 8.38
CA ALA A 75 -22.59 0.12 8.76
C ALA A 75 -22.98 0.11 10.25
N SER A 76 -22.01 0.28 11.13
CA SER A 76 -22.23 0.63 12.53
C SER A 76 -22.64 2.09 12.55
N SER A 77 -23.95 2.33 12.46
CA SER A 77 -24.69 3.54 12.82
C SER A 77 -23.83 4.79 13.10
N VAL A 78 -23.20 5.34 12.06
CA VAL A 78 -22.50 6.63 12.16
C VAL A 78 -23.53 7.74 12.02
N THR A 79 -23.57 8.59 13.04
CA THR A 79 -24.30 9.87 13.07
C THR A 79 -24.02 10.72 11.82
N PRO A 80 -24.91 11.65 11.43
CA PRO A 80 -24.74 12.50 10.24
C PRO A 80 -23.57 13.50 10.33
N ILE A 81 -22.72 13.39 11.36
CA ILE A 81 -21.61 14.30 11.61
C ILE A 81 -20.57 14.07 10.52
N THR A 82 -20.36 15.11 9.72
CA THR A 82 -19.23 15.19 8.80
C THR A 82 -18.14 15.99 9.48
N ASP A 83 -16.98 15.39 9.67
CA ASP A 83 -15.83 16.07 10.25
C ASP A 83 -14.71 16.16 9.21
N THR A 84 -14.00 17.29 9.22
CA THR A 84 -12.88 17.53 8.30
C THR A 84 -11.69 18.08 9.03
N ILE A 85 -10.50 17.54 8.73
CA ILE A 85 -9.21 18.04 9.18
C ILE A 85 -8.35 18.22 7.93
N SER A 86 -8.11 19.47 7.57
CA SER A 86 -7.18 19.84 6.49
C SER A 86 -5.80 20.16 7.07
N LEU A 87 -4.77 20.03 6.23
CA LEU A 87 -3.39 20.41 6.61
C LEU A 87 -3.33 21.83 7.20
N SER A 88 -4.01 22.80 6.59
CA SER A 88 -4.01 24.21 7.08
C SER A 88 -4.49 24.37 8.52
N GLN A 89 -5.37 23.50 9.00
CA GLN A 89 -5.90 23.54 10.37
C GLN A 89 -4.93 22.97 11.40
N ILE A 90 -4.00 22.12 10.98
CA ILE A 90 -3.06 21.43 11.88
C ILE A 90 -1.60 21.81 11.63
N ALA A 91 -1.28 22.52 10.54
CA ALA A 91 0.07 22.92 10.17
C ALA A 91 0.84 23.62 11.32
N GLY A 92 2.13 23.33 11.41
CA GLY A 92 3.02 23.72 12.49
C GLY A 92 3.99 22.61 12.90
N VAL A 93 4.91 22.97 13.79
CA VAL A 93 5.83 22.02 14.44
C VAL A 93 5.31 21.71 15.84
N TYR A 94 5.17 20.42 16.15
CA TYR A 94 4.63 19.93 17.41
C TYR A 94 5.58 18.92 18.04
N ASP A 95 5.90 19.12 19.30
CA ASP A 95 6.74 18.22 20.07
C ASP A 95 5.90 17.44 21.08
N TYR A 96 6.18 16.15 21.23
CA TYR A 96 5.66 15.38 22.35
C TYR A 96 6.12 16.01 23.66
N LYS A 97 5.19 16.12 24.60
CA LYS A 97 5.44 16.57 25.94
C LYS A 97 4.77 15.60 26.90
N ALA A 98 5.57 14.96 27.75
CA ALA A 98 5.07 14.19 28.87
C ALA A 98 4.41 15.13 29.89
N ALA A 99 3.12 15.40 29.74
CA ALA A 99 2.36 16.21 30.68
C ALA A 99 1.62 15.32 31.68
N LYS A 100 1.69 15.67 32.97
CA LYS A 100 0.85 15.04 33.99
C LYS A 100 -0.62 15.32 33.67
N TYR A 101 -1.39 14.25 33.51
CA TYR A 101 -2.83 14.30 33.36
C TYR A 101 -3.49 14.86 34.63
N LYS A 102 -4.23 15.97 34.53
CA LYS A 102 -5.22 16.35 35.55
C LYS A 102 -6.49 15.56 35.27
N LYS A 103 -7.03 14.87 36.29
CA LYS A 103 -8.16 13.92 36.22
C LYS A 103 -9.39 14.37 35.41
N TRP A 104 -9.54 15.68 35.20
CA TRP A 104 -10.68 16.36 34.57
C TRP A 104 -10.45 16.88 33.14
N SER A 105 -9.23 16.82 32.62
CA SER A 105 -8.98 17.13 31.20
C SER A 105 -9.22 15.85 30.41
N PRO A 106 -9.92 15.82 29.28
CA PRO A 106 -10.06 14.55 28.58
C PRO A 106 -8.70 14.07 28.00
N MET A 107 -8.58 12.77 27.73
CA MET A 107 -7.29 12.07 27.56
C MET A 107 -6.41 12.59 26.40
N LEU A 108 -6.96 13.35 25.46
CA LEU A 108 -6.29 13.74 24.21
C LEU A 108 -5.59 15.10 24.24
N PHE A 109 -5.68 15.88 25.32
CA PHE A 109 -5.51 17.34 25.21
C PHE A 109 -4.16 17.93 25.65
N ASN A 110 -3.21 17.15 26.16
CA ASN A 110 -2.00 17.73 26.79
C ASN A 110 -0.65 17.12 26.38
N PHE A 111 -0.61 16.20 25.41
CA PHE A 111 0.61 15.46 25.07
C PHE A 111 1.45 16.09 23.95
N PHE A 112 0.94 17.13 23.29
CA PHE A 112 1.60 17.79 22.17
C PHE A 112 1.60 19.29 22.36
N ALA A 113 2.78 19.90 22.27
CA ALA A 113 2.95 21.35 22.34
C ALA A 113 3.42 21.88 20.99
N LYS A 114 2.81 22.96 20.51
CA LYS A 114 3.28 23.65 19.31
C LYS A 114 4.59 24.38 19.65
N THR A 115 5.67 24.05 18.94
CA THR A 115 7.02 24.60 19.16
C THR A 115 7.51 25.47 17.99
N GLY A 116 6.80 25.47 16.87
CA GLY A 116 7.16 26.28 15.71
C GLY A 116 6.04 26.40 14.66
N THR A 117 6.29 27.23 13.66
CA THR A 117 5.43 27.42 12.48
C THR A 117 6.00 26.66 11.28
N SER A 118 5.13 26.05 10.49
CA SER A 118 5.46 25.38 9.23
C SER A 118 4.20 25.37 8.35
N SER A 119 4.37 25.29 7.02
CA SER A 119 3.29 24.94 6.09
C SER A 119 2.84 23.49 6.25
N ASP A 120 3.75 22.66 6.74
CA ASP A 120 3.60 21.22 6.90
C ASP A 120 3.17 20.91 8.33
N PHE A 121 2.67 19.70 8.55
CA PHE A 121 2.36 19.20 9.88
C PHE A 121 3.52 18.33 10.35
N ILE A 122 4.43 18.94 11.12
CA ILE A 122 5.65 18.31 11.60
C ILE A 122 5.45 17.88 13.06
N VAL A 123 5.59 16.58 13.32
CA VAL A 123 5.43 16.00 14.66
C VAL A 123 6.73 15.34 15.10
N ARG A 124 7.23 15.72 16.27
CA ARG A 124 8.41 15.13 16.90
C ARG A 124 8.03 14.32 18.13
N LEU A 125 8.40 13.05 18.15
CA LEU A 125 7.96 12.04 19.11
C LEU A 125 9.15 11.21 19.58
N PRO A 126 9.07 10.57 20.76
CA PRO A 126 10.01 9.52 21.10
C PRO A 126 9.74 8.25 20.31
N GLU A 127 10.80 7.60 19.83
CA GLU A 127 10.70 6.30 19.13
C GLU A 127 9.90 5.26 19.95
N ALA A 128 10.06 5.25 21.28
CA ALA A 128 9.34 4.35 22.18
C ALA A 128 7.80 4.52 22.12
N LYS A 129 7.31 5.74 21.87
CA LYS A 129 5.87 6.01 21.74
C LYS A 129 5.33 5.60 20.37
N ILE A 130 6.16 5.64 19.33
CA ILE A 130 5.82 5.14 17.98
C ILE A 130 5.74 3.62 17.94
N LYS A 131 6.65 2.93 18.65
CA LYS A 131 6.64 1.48 18.74
C LYS A 131 5.47 0.96 19.60
N HIS A 132 4.88 1.80 20.45
CA HIS A 132 3.70 1.45 21.24
C HIS A 132 2.66 2.58 21.25
N PRO A 133 1.95 2.87 20.13
CA PRO A 133 1.07 4.03 20.04
C PRO A 133 -0.15 4.01 20.96
N ARG A 134 -0.52 2.85 21.52
CA ARG A 134 -1.50 2.80 22.64
C ARG A 134 -1.05 3.63 23.85
N LEU A 135 0.26 3.83 24.00
CA LEU A 135 0.87 4.63 25.07
C LEU A 135 1.08 6.10 24.66
N LEU A 136 0.77 6.49 23.42
CA LEU A 136 0.98 7.84 22.90
C LEU A 136 0.24 8.91 23.72
N LEU A 137 -0.90 8.54 24.27
CA LEU A 137 -1.81 9.41 25.01
C LEU A 137 -1.90 9.03 26.50
N LEU A 138 -0.90 8.29 26.98
CA LEU A 138 -0.77 7.89 28.38
C LEU A 138 0.52 8.45 28.95
N TYR A 139 0.40 9.11 30.09
CA TYR A 139 1.52 9.59 30.87
C TYR A 139 2.08 8.47 31.73
N THR A 140 3.38 8.21 31.61
CA THR A 140 4.17 7.50 32.61
C THR A 140 5.27 8.43 33.14
N PRO A 141 5.68 8.32 34.42
CA PRO A 141 6.80 9.12 34.93
C PRO A 141 8.09 8.97 34.11
N ALA A 142 8.35 7.77 33.59
CA ALA A 142 9.48 7.48 32.71
C ALA A 142 9.43 8.26 31.39
N ASP A 143 8.26 8.73 30.94
CA ASP A 143 8.15 9.50 29.70
C ASP A 143 8.86 10.86 29.78
N THR A 144 9.12 11.36 30.99
CA THR A 144 9.76 12.67 31.18
C THR A 144 11.23 12.72 30.77
N THR A 145 11.87 11.55 30.58
CA THR A 145 13.26 11.43 30.13
C THR A 145 13.37 11.05 28.65
N LEU A 146 12.23 10.84 27.98
CA LEU A 146 12.21 10.48 26.57
C LEU A 146 12.65 11.66 25.69
N VAL A 147 13.38 11.34 24.62
CA VAL A 147 13.85 12.31 23.63
C VAL A 147 12.97 12.24 22.40
N ASN A 148 12.62 13.39 21.83
CA ASN A 148 11.85 13.48 20.58
C ASN A 148 12.77 13.28 19.37
N ASP A 149 13.23 12.05 19.19
CA ASP A 149 14.17 11.64 18.14
C ASP A 149 13.50 11.10 16.87
N TYR A 150 12.19 10.99 16.87
CA TYR A 150 11.38 10.55 15.74
C TYR A 150 10.63 11.74 15.15
N VAL A 151 10.81 12.01 13.85
CA VAL A 151 10.14 13.13 13.16
C VAL A 151 9.27 12.61 12.03
N ILE A 152 8.00 13.02 12.05
CA ILE A 152 7.03 12.82 10.99
C ILE A 152 6.78 14.18 10.35
N ASP A 153 7.09 14.32 9.08
CA ASP A 153 6.83 15.54 8.33
C ASP A 153 5.75 15.29 7.29
N VAL A 154 4.55 15.83 7.54
CA VAL A 154 3.36 15.61 6.72
C VAL A 154 3.13 16.82 5.80
N SER A 155 3.41 16.64 4.52
CA SER A 155 3.27 17.65 3.47
C SER A 155 1.91 17.64 2.78
N LYS A 156 1.15 16.55 2.92
CA LYS A 156 -0.25 16.47 2.48
C LYS A 156 -1.08 15.81 3.56
N TYR A 157 -2.16 16.49 3.97
CA TYR A 157 -3.11 15.96 4.92
C TYR A 157 -4.52 16.44 4.58
N ASN A 158 -5.43 15.49 4.39
CA ASN A 158 -6.86 15.74 4.29
C ASN A 158 -7.59 14.54 4.86
N TYR A 159 -8.28 14.73 5.99
CA TYR A 159 -9.13 13.72 6.61
C TYR A 159 -10.57 14.19 6.56
N VAL A 160 -11.40 13.55 5.74
CA VAL A 160 -12.83 13.81 5.60
C VAL A 160 -13.56 12.52 5.90
N PHE A 161 -14.40 12.54 6.93
CA PHE A 161 -15.25 11.42 7.30
C PHE A 161 -16.72 11.86 7.40
N GLY A 162 -17.60 11.06 6.80
CA GLY A 162 -19.04 11.16 6.94
C GLY A 162 -19.72 9.85 6.52
N ARG A 163 -21.05 9.76 6.73
CA ARG A 163 -21.84 8.52 6.54
C ARG A 163 -21.65 7.81 5.19
N TYR A 164 -21.43 8.58 4.12
CA TYR A 164 -21.26 8.08 2.75
C TYR A 164 -20.04 8.63 2.03
N LEU A 165 -19.26 9.48 2.71
CA LEU A 165 -18.12 10.19 2.14
C LEU A 165 -16.90 9.88 2.99
N TRP A 166 -15.93 9.26 2.34
CA TRP A 166 -14.60 9.06 2.90
C TRP A 166 -13.64 9.70 1.91
N ASN A 167 -12.80 10.63 2.37
CA ASN A 167 -11.65 11.10 1.61
C ASN A 167 -10.48 11.29 2.57
N TYR A 168 -9.43 10.51 2.34
CA TYR A 168 -8.21 10.54 3.10
C TYR A 168 -7.03 10.71 2.16
N ASN A 169 -6.18 11.68 2.44
CA ASN A 169 -4.93 11.88 1.74
C ASN A 169 -3.82 12.18 2.74
N LEU A 170 -2.77 11.40 2.70
CA LEU A 170 -1.58 11.55 3.53
C LEU A 170 -0.34 11.43 2.63
N ALA A 171 0.59 12.37 2.76
CA ALA A 171 1.96 12.20 2.31
C ALA A 171 2.90 12.63 3.42
N SER A 172 3.78 11.74 3.86
CA SER A 172 4.69 12.00 4.97
C SER A 172 6.08 11.46 4.72
N THR A 173 7.10 12.22 5.10
CA THR A 173 8.47 11.70 5.27
C THR A 173 8.74 11.40 6.74
N ILE A 174 9.61 10.42 7.00
CA ILE A 174 9.86 9.91 8.34
C ILE A 174 11.36 9.83 8.58
N THR A 175 11.80 10.40 9.69
CA THR A 175 13.20 10.32 10.13
C THR A 175 13.29 9.86 11.58
N VAL A 176 14.35 9.12 11.91
CA VAL A 176 14.68 8.67 13.27
C VAL A 176 16.13 9.04 13.54
N LYS A 177 16.39 9.79 14.62
CA LYS A 177 17.71 10.31 14.97
C LYS A 177 18.37 11.04 13.78
N ASN A 178 17.57 11.83 13.06
CA ASN A 178 17.95 12.55 11.84
C ASN A 178 18.33 11.67 10.63
N VAL A 179 18.06 10.37 10.67
CA VAL A 179 18.24 9.45 9.54
C VAL A 179 16.91 9.20 8.88
N SER A 180 16.81 9.42 7.57
CA SER A 180 15.60 9.07 6.80
C SER A 180 15.39 7.56 6.82
N ILE A 181 14.17 7.15 7.15
CA ILE A 181 13.76 5.74 7.16
C ILE A 181 12.70 5.43 6.12
N GLY A 182 12.17 6.46 5.46
CA GLY A 182 11.29 6.32 4.31
C GLY A 182 10.22 7.40 4.23
N SER A 183 9.29 7.19 3.31
CA SER A 183 8.11 8.03 3.15
C SER A 183 6.87 7.18 2.90
N LEU A 184 5.75 7.62 3.45
CA LEU A 184 4.44 6.98 3.34
C LEU A 184 3.51 7.89 2.54
N THR A 185 2.76 7.28 1.62
CA THR A 185 1.66 7.93 0.92
C THR A 185 0.41 7.07 1.07
N VAL A 186 -0.72 7.71 1.38
CA VAL A 186 -2.02 7.05 1.48
C VAL A 186 -3.06 7.92 0.80
N GLN A 187 -3.87 7.32 -0.07
CA GLN A 187 -5.04 7.92 -0.66
C GLN A 187 -6.19 6.94 -0.52
N SER A 188 -7.28 7.38 0.08
CA SER A 188 -8.49 6.57 0.18
C SER A 188 -9.68 7.44 -0.09
N SER A 189 -10.55 6.99 -0.98
CA SER A 189 -11.79 7.68 -1.29
C SER A 189 -12.93 6.69 -1.40
N ARG A 190 -14.12 7.10 -1.00
CA ARG A 190 -15.34 6.36 -1.20
C ARG A 190 -16.43 7.32 -1.62
N ASN A 191 -17.09 6.99 -2.73
CA ASN A 191 -18.32 7.64 -3.15
C ASN A 191 -19.33 6.59 -3.63
N LYS A 192 -20.59 7.02 -3.82
CA LYS A 192 -21.69 6.11 -4.16
C LYS A 192 -21.61 5.59 -5.60
N SER A 193 -21.06 6.37 -6.53
CA SER A 193 -21.07 6.10 -7.97
C SER A 193 -19.87 5.27 -8.45
N GLU A 194 -18.68 5.56 -7.92
CA GLU A 194 -17.39 5.00 -8.32
C GLU A 194 -16.88 3.95 -7.32
N GLY A 195 -17.59 3.74 -6.20
CA GLY A 195 -17.20 2.80 -5.18
C GLY A 195 -16.06 3.31 -4.29
N GLN A 196 -15.22 2.39 -3.83
CA GLN A 196 -14.05 2.65 -3.00
C GLN A 196 -12.77 2.58 -3.84
N ASN A 197 -11.90 3.57 -3.70
CA ASN A 197 -10.54 3.58 -4.23
C ASN A 197 -9.56 3.75 -3.08
N PHE A 198 -8.53 2.92 -3.04
CA PHE A 198 -7.49 2.96 -2.02
C PHE A 198 -6.13 2.75 -2.68
N VAL A 199 -5.17 3.60 -2.33
CA VAL A 199 -3.77 3.49 -2.72
C VAL A 199 -2.93 3.74 -1.48
N SER A 200 -1.95 2.89 -1.25
CA SER A 200 -0.97 3.06 -0.18
C SER A 200 0.40 2.70 -0.73
N GLY A 201 1.42 3.46 -0.37
CA GLY A 201 2.77 3.21 -0.85
C GLY A 201 3.82 3.67 0.15
N PHE A 202 4.89 2.89 0.26
CA PHE A 202 6.05 3.24 1.06
C PHE A 202 7.32 3.18 0.23
N THR A 203 8.11 4.25 0.29
CA THR A 203 9.45 4.31 -0.28
C THR A 203 10.45 4.19 0.85
N PHE A 204 11.24 3.12 0.84
CA PHE A 204 12.25 2.83 1.85
C PHE A 204 13.55 3.61 1.57
N ALA A 205 14.32 3.91 2.61
CA ALA A 205 15.57 4.66 2.49
C ALA A 205 16.65 3.97 1.63
N ASN A 206 16.57 2.65 1.47
CA ASN A 206 17.43 1.85 0.59
C ASN A 206 16.97 1.81 -0.88
N GLY A 207 15.97 2.62 -1.23
CA GLY A 207 15.49 2.83 -2.61
C GLY A 207 14.45 1.83 -3.10
N TYR A 208 14.04 0.85 -2.27
CA TYR A 208 12.89 0.00 -2.60
C TYR A 208 11.58 0.75 -2.42
N GLU A 209 10.59 0.40 -3.21
CA GLU A 209 9.23 0.91 -3.13
C GLU A 209 8.25 -0.26 -3.04
N ALA A 210 7.27 -0.16 -2.15
CA ALA A 210 6.15 -1.08 -2.07
C ALA A 210 4.86 -0.29 -2.25
N LYS A 211 4.01 -0.69 -3.21
CA LYS A 211 2.77 0.00 -3.55
C LYS A 211 1.61 -0.97 -3.61
N LEU A 212 0.49 -0.51 -3.10
CA LEU A 212 -0.77 -1.24 -3.00
C LEU A 212 -1.88 -0.40 -3.59
N LYS A 213 -2.73 -1.00 -4.42
CA LYS A 213 -3.92 -0.34 -4.96
C LYS A 213 -5.13 -1.27 -4.90
N TYR A 214 -6.24 -0.76 -4.40
CA TYR A 214 -7.55 -1.39 -4.49
C TYR A 214 -8.57 -0.44 -5.09
N SER A 215 -9.47 -1.00 -5.89
CA SER A 215 -10.65 -0.30 -6.39
C SER A 215 -11.84 -1.24 -6.38
N THR A 216 -13.03 -0.70 -6.19
CA THR A 216 -14.32 -1.39 -6.29
C THR A 216 -15.29 -0.56 -7.12
N GLY A 217 -16.49 -1.07 -7.36
CA GLY A 217 -17.47 -0.44 -8.27
C GLY A 217 -17.69 -1.33 -9.48
N ASP A 218 -17.75 -0.75 -10.68
CA ASP A 218 -17.90 -1.53 -11.91
C ASP A 218 -16.65 -2.37 -12.21
N THR A 219 -15.46 -1.89 -11.87
CA THR A 219 -14.22 -2.67 -11.89
C THR A 219 -13.73 -2.91 -10.47
N ILE A 220 -13.50 -4.16 -10.09
CA ILE A 220 -12.76 -4.50 -8.88
C ILE A 220 -11.30 -4.69 -9.29
N LEU A 221 -10.38 -4.03 -8.59
CA LEU A 221 -8.95 -4.09 -8.85
C LEU A 221 -8.21 -4.32 -7.54
N SER A 222 -7.21 -5.20 -7.58
CA SER A 222 -6.19 -5.34 -6.53
C SER A 222 -4.83 -5.37 -7.21
N VAL A 223 -3.89 -4.53 -6.80
CA VAL A 223 -2.51 -4.50 -7.31
C VAL A 223 -1.54 -4.40 -6.13
N TYR A 224 -0.56 -5.29 -6.13
CA TYR A 224 0.52 -5.37 -5.16
C TYR A 224 1.83 -5.26 -5.93
N ASN A 225 2.65 -4.25 -5.67
CA ASN A 225 3.87 -3.99 -6.43
C ASN A 225 5.07 -3.78 -5.48
N ILE A 226 6.20 -4.40 -5.78
CA ILE A 226 7.51 -4.12 -5.21
C ILE A 226 8.44 -3.73 -6.35
N SER A 227 9.10 -2.59 -6.24
CA SER A 227 10.00 -2.06 -7.26
C SER A 227 11.23 -1.38 -6.67
N LYS A 228 12.24 -1.13 -7.51
CA LYS A 228 13.44 -0.33 -7.17
C LYS A 228 13.92 0.42 -8.40
N GLY A 229 14.09 1.73 -8.27
CA GLY A 229 14.58 2.57 -9.38
C GLY A 229 13.72 2.48 -10.65
N GLY A 230 12.41 2.26 -10.51
CA GLY A 230 11.48 2.07 -11.63
C GLY A 230 11.37 0.63 -12.17
N THR A 231 12.27 -0.27 -11.77
CA THR A 231 12.21 -1.69 -12.15
C THR A 231 11.25 -2.43 -11.24
N THR A 232 10.28 -3.15 -11.82
CA THR A 232 9.36 -4.03 -11.08
C THR A 232 10.05 -5.34 -10.72
N LEU A 233 10.09 -5.66 -9.43
CA LEU A 233 10.63 -6.92 -8.91
C LEU A 233 9.51 -7.94 -8.68
N PHE A 234 8.36 -7.45 -8.21
CA PHE A 234 7.15 -8.23 -8.02
C PHE A 234 5.94 -7.39 -8.36
N GLU A 235 5.01 -7.94 -9.12
CA GLU A 235 3.66 -7.39 -9.22
C GLU A 235 2.61 -8.50 -9.28
N GLU A 236 1.66 -8.49 -8.36
CA GLU A 236 0.45 -9.30 -8.47
C GLU A 236 -0.75 -8.40 -8.71
N LYS A 237 -1.52 -8.68 -9.75
CA LYS A 237 -2.68 -7.90 -10.16
C LYS A 237 -3.87 -8.80 -10.43
N PHE A 238 -4.99 -8.45 -9.83
CA PHE A 238 -6.30 -9.06 -10.06
C PHE A 238 -7.27 -7.98 -10.52
N THR A 239 -8.03 -8.27 -11.57
CA THR A 239 -9.07 -7.35 -12.09
C THR A 239 -10.35 -8.13 -12.36
N ALA A 240 -11.47 -7.69 -11.81
CA ALA A 240 -12.80 -8.24 -12.09
C ALA A 240 -13.71 -7.16 -12.69
N ILE A 241 -13.90 -7.22 -14.00
CA ILE A 241 -14.65 -6.22 -14.78
C ILE A 241 -16.10 -6.69 -14.86
N LYS A 242 -17.04 -5.83 -14.47
CA LYS A 242 -18.47 -6.09 -14.65
C LYS A 242 -18.83 -6.03 -16.13
N ASP A 243 -19.43 -7.10 -16.61
CA ASP A 243 -20.01 -7.13 -17.94
C ASP A 243 -21.28 -6.26 -17.97
N SER A 244 -21.43 -5.47 -19.04
CA SER A 244 -22.62 -4.64 -19.26
C SER A 244 -23.88 -5.48 -19.57
N ALA A 245 -23.71 -6.66 -20.15
CA ALA A 245 -24.79 -7.54 -20.60
C ALA A 245 -25.15 -8.64 -19.58
N SER A 246 -24.28 -8.95 -18.62
CA SER A 246 -24.52 -9.99 -17.62
C SER A 246 -24.11 -9.54 -16.21
N ARG A 247 -24.67 -10.17 -15.17
CA ARG A 247 -24.22 -9.95 -13.78
C ARG A 247 -22.87 -10.63 -13.49
N HIS A 248 -22.26 -11.27 -14.48
CA HIS A 248 -20.96 -11.93 -14.31
C HIS A 248 -19.82 -10.91 -14.40
N ARG A 249 -18.71 -11.23 -13.73
CA ARG A 249 -17.48 -10.45 -13.80
C ARG A 249 -16.40 -11.26 -14.48
N GLU A 250 -15.80 -10.71 -15.51
CA GLU A 250 -14.61 -11.28 -16.14
C GLU A 250 -13.41 -11.09 -15.24
N LYS A 251 -12.71 -12.17 -14.91
CA LYS A 251 -11.61 -12.17 -13.93
C LYS A 251 -10.25 -12.29 -14.62
N GLN A 252 -9.55 -11.19 -14.75
CA GLN A 252 -8.18 -11.17 -15.24
C GLN A 252 -7.19 -11.27 -14.07
N TYR A 253 -6.07 -11.94 -14.32
CA TYR A 253 -5.02 -12.14 -13.35
C TYR A 253 -3.66 -11.99 -14.01
N SER A 254 -2.72 -11.31 -13.35
CA SER A 254 -1.33 -11.30 -13.76
C SER A 254 -0.38 -11.34 -12.58
N LEU A 255 0.70 -12.09 -12.73
CA LEU A 255 1.82 -12.13 -11.78
C LEU A 255 3.11 -11.82 -12.54
N THR A 256 3.89 -10.87 -12.05
CA THR A 256 5.19 -10.48 -12.57
C THR A 256 6.24 -10.74 -11.50
N ILE A 257 7.31 -11.45 -11.85
CA ILE A 257 8.52 -11.63 -11.03
C ILE A 257 9.71 -11.24 -11.91
N GLY A 258 10.27 -10.05 -11.67
CA GLY A 258 11.25 -9.42 -12.55
C GLY A 258 10.75 -9.29 -14.00
N ASN A 259 11.48 -9.86 -14.95
CA ASN A 259 11.12 -9.85 -16.38
C ASN A 259 10.20 -11.01 -16.82
N VAL A 260 9.75 -11.86 -15.89
CA VAL A 260 8.83 -12.97 -16.17
C VAL A 260 7.42 -12.57 -15.78
N GLN A 261 6.47 -12.75 -16.68
CA GLN A 261 5.07 -12.39 -16.48
C GLN A 261 4.14 -13.55 -16.82
N VAL A 262 3.27 -13.92 -15.88
CA VAL A 262 2.16 -14.84 -16.08
C VAL A 262 0.89 -14.02 -16.24
N ILE A 263 0.12 -14.24 -17.31
CA ILE A 263 -1.15 -13.55 -17.57
C ILE A 263 -2.24 -14.58 -17.82
N ARG A 264 -3.36 -14.44 -17.11
CA ARG A 264 -4.61 -15.11 -17.42
C ARG A 264 -5.67 -14.08 -17.79
N THR A 265 -6.13 -14.17 -19.03
CA THR A 265 -7.27 -13.40 -19.54
C THR A 265 -8.34 -14.40 -19.96
N PRO A 266 -9.37 -14.65 -19.14
CA PRO A 266 -10.48 -15.49 -19.57
C PRO A 266 -11.18 -14.81 -20.74
N THR A 267 -11.58 -15.60 -21.74
CA THR A 267 -12.45 -15.16 -22.83
C THR A 267 -13.80 -15.85 -22.68
N HIS A 268 -14.88 -15.21 -23.11
CA HIS A 268 -16.22 -15.80 -23.07
C HIS A 268 -16.21 -17.18 -23.76
N GLY A 269 -16.58 -18.23 -23.03
CA GLY A 269 -16.55 -19.62 -23.53
C GLY A 269 -15.22 -20.38 -23.32
N ASN A 270 -14.15 -19.72 -22.86
CA ASN A 270 -12.86 -20.36 -22.58
C ASN A 270 -12.41 -20.10 -21.13
N ASN A 271 -13.12 -20.74 -20.20
CA ASN A 271 -12.83 -20.73 -18.75
C ASN A 271 -11.83 -21.84 -18.34
N GLY A 272 -11.23 -22.53 -19.32
CA GLY A 272 -10.34 -23.65 -19.11
C GLY A 272 -9.14 -23.31 -18.21
N LEU A 273 -8.70 -24.32 -17.46
CA LEU A 273 -7.52 -24.28 -16.58
C LEU A 273 -6.21 -23.96 -17.34
N ASP A 274 -6.22 -24.06 -18.69
CA ASP A 274 -5.07 -23.85 -19.58
C ASP A 274 -4.95 -22.41 -20.16
N SER A 275 -5.68 -21.44 -19.61
CA SER A 275 -5.76 -20.07 -20.17
C SER A 275 -4.64 -19.11 -19.76
N ALA A 276 -3.69 -19.55 -18.92
CA ALA A 276 -2.59 -18.72 -18.46
C ALA A 276 -1.38 -18.83 -19.42
N LYS A 277 -0.85 -17.68 -19.82
CA LYS A 277 0.32 -17.54 -20.70
C LYS A 277 1.51 -17.01 -19.91
N VAL A 278 2.72 -17.44 -20.29
CA VAL A 278 3.98 -16.95 -19.69
C VAL A 278 4.75 -16.14 -20.72
N TYR A 279 5.28 -15.01 -20.30
CA TYR A 279 6.11 -14.13 -21.08
C TYR A 279 7.45 -13.94 -20.37
N LEU A 280 8.54 -13.97 -21.15
CA LEU A 280 9.88 -13.62 -20.70
C LEU A 280 10.32 -12.38 -21.48
N GLY A 281 10.55 -11.26 -20.80
CA GLY A 281 10.89 -9.99 -21.46
C GLY A 281 9.86 -9.57 -22.51
N GLY A 282 8.58 -9.88 -22.30
CA GLY A 282 7.50 -9.64 -23.24
C GLY A 282 7.32 -10.69 -24.35
N VAL A 283 8.20 -11.69 -24.44
CA VAL A 283 8.12 -12.76 -25.46
C VAL A 283 7.37 -13.98 -24.92
N LEU A 284 6.30 -14.38 -25.61
CA LEU A 284 5.48 -15.54 -25.25
C LEU A 284 6.30 -16.85 -25.25
N GLN A 285 6.27 -17.58 -24.14
CA GLN A 285 6.93 -18.87 -23.97
C GLN A 285 5.97 -20.00 -24.35
N THR A 286 5.95 -20.40 -25.62
CA THR A 286 4.95 -21.34 -26.18
C THR A 286 5.06 -22.78 -25.68
N LYS A 287 6.23 -23.17 -25.16
CA LYS A 287 6.47 -24.51 -24.58
C LYS A 287 6.22 -24.55 -23.07
N ALA A 288 6.04 -23.41 -22.43
CA ALA A 288 5.75 -23.35 -21.00
C ALA A 288 4.24 -23.50 -20.76
N VAL A 289 3.89 -24.26 -19.73
CA VAL A 289 2.49 -24.44 -19.31
C VAL A 289 2.32 -23.89 -17.91
N VAL A 290 1.22 -23.19 -17.66
CA VAL A 290 0.87 -22.71 -16.33
C VAL A 290 -0.45 -23.29 -15.88
N LYS A 291 -0.41 -23.88 -14.69
CA LYS A 291 -1.58 -24.37 -13.98
C LYS A 291 -1.82 -23.53 -12.74
N ILE A 292 -3.06 -23.06 -12.59
CA ILE A 292 -3.52 -22.41 -11.36
C ILE A 292 -3.95 -23.48 -10.37
N ILE A 293 -3.41 -23.40 -9.15
CA ILE A 293 -3.72 -24.29 -8.04
C ILE A 293 -4.42 -23.44 -6.99
N ASP A 294 -5.74 -23.56 -6.87
CA ASP A 294 -6.50 -22.89 -5.82
C ASP A 294 -6.44 -23.72 -4.51
N SER A 295 -6.31 -23.06 -3.36
CA SER A 295 -6.32 -23.75 -2.06
C SER A 295 -7.74 -24.25 -1.72
N GLY A 296 -7.80 -25.38 -1.02
CA GLY A 296 -9.06 -25.95 -0.51
C GLY A 296 -9.63 -25.19 0.69
N SER A 297 -8.77 -24.62 1.55
CA SER A 297 -9.17 -23.74 2.65
C SER A 297 -9.17 -22.28 2.18
N LYS A 298 -10.33 -21.65 2.19
CA LYS A 298 -10.52 -20.24 1.83
C LYS A 298 -10.69 -19.43 3.11
N ASP A 299 -9.59 -19.05 3.75
CA ASP A 299 -9.64 -18.22 4.96
C ASP A 299 -10.14 -16.80 4.64
N ASP A 300 -9.97 -16.36 3.39
CA ASP A 300 -10.56 -15.13 2.86
C ASP A 300 -11.16 -15.39 1.46
N ALA A 301 -12.49 -15.51 1.40
CA ALA A 301 -13.21 -15.73 0.13
C ALA A 301 -13.18 -14.51 -0.82
N THR A 302 -12.61 -13.38 -0.38
CA THR A 302 -12.57 -12.13 -1.17
C THR A 302 -11.24 -11.92 -1.89
N GLU A 303 -10.20 -12.71 -1.59
CA GLU A 303 -8.84 -12.49 -2.11
C GLU A 303 -8.25 -13.77 -2.75
N PHE A 304 -8.36 -13.91 -4.07
CA PHE A 304 -7.79 -15.03 -4.84
C PHE A 304 -6.41 -14.68 -5.40
N SER A 305 -5.40 -14.64 -4.52
CA SER A 305 -4.02 -14.24 -4.84
C SER A 305 -2.98 -15.23 -4.28
N VAL A 306 -1.77 -15.19 -4.84
CA VAL A 306 -0.61 -15.95 -4.40
C VAL A 306 -0.13 -15.42 -3.05
N ILE A 307 -0.02 -14.10 -2.87
CA ILE A 307 0.29 -13.52 -1.56
C ILE A 307 -0.80 -13.82 -0.51
N GLY A 308 -2.03 -14.03 -0.97
CA GLY A 308 -3.18 -14.41 -0.17
C GLY A 308 -3.15 -15.85 0.30
N HIS A 309 -2.21 -16.68 -0.17
CA HIS A 309 -2.14 -18.13 0.04
C HIS A 309 -3.42 -18.90 -0.37
N ASN A 310 -4.35 -18.22 -1.06
CA ASN A 310 -5.56 -18.83 -1.58
C ASN A 310 -5.34 -19.44 -2.97
N ARG A 311 -4.17 -19.20 -3.56
CA ARG A 311 -3.75 -19.65 -4.88
C ARG A 311 -2.24 -19.88 -4.92
N ASP A 312 -1.80 -20.79 -5.78
CA ASP A 312 -0.44 -20.93 -6.26
C ASP A 312 -0.46 -21.07 -7.79
N LEU A 313 0.69 -20.84 -8.43
CA LEU A 313 0.88 -21.06 -9.86
C LEU A 313 1.98 -22.10 -10.04
N GLN A 314 1.65 -23.21 -10.70
CA GLN A 314 2.64 -24.18 -11.14
C GLN A 314 3.04 -23.86 -12.57
N ILE A 315 4.34 -23.69 -12.80
CA ILE A 315 4.95 -23.43 -14.11
C ILE A 315 5.71 -24.69 -14.50
N THR A 316 5.35 -25.26 -15.64
CA THR A 316 6.09 -26.36 -16.28
C THR A 316 6.95 -25.78 -17.40
N PHE A 317 8.25 -26.05 -17.35
CA PHE A 317 9.24 -25.56 -18.31
C PHE A 317 9.35 -26.47 -19.54
N ASP A 318 10.13 -26.03 -20.52
CA ASP A 318 10.41 -26.76 -21.75
C ASP A 318 11.16 -28.08 -21.53
N ASP A 319 11.93 -28.19 -20.43
CA ASP A 319 12.60 -29.42 -19.98
C ASP A 319 11.67 -30.41 -19.26
N GLY A 320 10.37 -30.09 -19.15
CA GLY A 320 9.36 -30.90 -18.48
C GLY A 320 9.38 -30.80 -16.95
N THR A 321 10.37 -30.12 -16.35
CA THR A 321 10.37 -29.87 -14.91
C THR A 321 9.33 -28.82 -14.55
N SER A 322 8.83 -28.89 -13.31
CA SER A 322 7.81 -27.95 -12.82
C SER A 322 8.22 -27.36 -11.49
N THR A 323 7.82 -26.11 -11.25
CA THR A 323 7.97 -25.43 -9.96
C THR A 323 6.72 -24.62 -9.66
N THR A 324 6.45 -24.36 -8.39
CA THR A 324 5.41 -23.41 -7.99
C THR A 324 5.99 -22.08 -7.52
N VAL A 325 5.19 -21.02 -7.51
CA VAL A 325 5.65 -19.72 -7.00
C VAL A 325 6.00 -19.81 -5.51
N ASN A 326 5.22 -20.57 -4.72
CA ASN A 326 5.57 -20.82 -3.33
C ASN A 326 6.90 -21.59 -3.19
N GLN A 327 7.21 -22.53 -4.08
CA GLN A 327 8.51 -23.22 -4.07
C GLN A 327 9.65 -22.28 -4.46
N LEU A 328 9.45 -21.41 -5.45
CA LEU A 328 10.45 -20.43 -5.91
C LEU A 328 10.79 -19.40 -4.84
N LEU A 329 9.80 -18.92 -4.09
CA LEU A 329 9.97 -17.84 -3.11
C LEU A 329 10.11 -18.34 -1.67
N GLY A 330 9.79 -19.59 -1.37
CA GLY A 330 9.88 -20.14 -0.02
C GLY A 330 9.09 -19.31 1.00
N SER A 331 9.71 -18.99 2.14
CA SER A 331 9.08 -18.16 3.19
C SER A 331 8.92 -16.70 2.79
N THR A 332 9.63 -16.21 1.77
CA THR A 332 9.58 -14.80 1.36
C THR A 332 8.18 -14.38 0.91
N ILE A 333 7.35 -15.30 0.39
CA ILE A 333 5.97 -14.95 0.02
C ILE A 333 5.14 -14.50 1.23
N THR A 334 5.43 -15.04 2.43
CA THR A 334 4.80 -14.64 3.70
C THR A 334 5.25 -13.24 4.12
N ASP A 335 6.50 -12.89 3.89
CA ASP A 335 7.02 -11.54 4.15
C ASP A 335 6.42 -10.52 3.18
N VAL A 336 6.29 -10.87 1.89
CA VAL A 336 5.59 -10.07 0.88
C VAL A 336 4.14 -9.84 1.31
N ARG A 337 3.43 -10.88 1.76
CA ARG A 337 2.08 -10.76 2.31
C ARG A 337 2.04 -9.80 3.51
N SER A 338 2.95 -9.98 4.47
CA SER A 338 3.00 -9.17 5.70
C SER A 338 3.24 -7.69 5.40
N LEU A 339 4.12 -7.40 4.43
CA LEU A 339 4.34 -6.05 3.91
C LEU A 339 3.07 -5.42 3.35
N PHE A 340 2.36 -6.13 2.47
CA PHE A 340 1.13 -5.60 1.87
C PHE A 340 -0.04 -5.50 2.85
N LEU A 341 -0.14 -6.40 3.83
CA LEU A 341 -1.09 -6.28 4.93
C LEU A 341 -0.82 -5.01 5.76
N SER A 342 0.43 -4.71 6.04
CA SER A 342 0.84 -3.49 6.75
C SER A 342 0.44 -2.23 5.95
N LEU A 343 0.67 -2.23 4.63
CA LEU A 343 0.25 -1.15 3.74
C LEU A 343 -1.27 -1.04 3.58
N ARG A 344 -2.01 -2.14 3.76
CA ARG A 344 -3.48 -2.18 3.74
C ARG A 344 -4.11 -1.66 5.03
N GLN A 345 -3.43 -1.86 6.15
CA GLN A 345 -3.88 -1.38 7.47
C GLN A 345 -3.51 0.08 7.70
N VAL A 346 -2.46 0.60 7.02
CA VAL A 346 -1.92 1.97 7.18
C VAL A 346 -1.84 2.41 8.65
N TYR A 347 -1.41 1.47 9.49
CA TYR A 347 -1.48 1.60 10.93
C TYR A 347 -0.83 2.88 11.45
N PHE A 348 0.38 3.17 10.98
CA PHE A 348 1.15 4.36 11.35
C PHE A 348 0.36 5.66 11.08
N ALA A 349 -0.33 5.74 9.94
CA ALA A 349 -1.15 6.88 9.59
C ALA A 349 -2.34 7.03 10.56
N THR A 350 -3.11 5.96 10.76
CA THR A 350 -4.38 6.02 11.52
C THR A 350 -4.20 6.04 13.03
N ASN A 351 -3.10 5.49 13.55
CA ASN A 351 -2.90 5.32 15.00
C ASN A 351 -1.83 6.24 15.58
N VAL A 352 -1.01 6.88 14.74
CA VAL A 352 -0.07 7.91 15.18
C VAL A 352 -0.51 9.25 14.60
N VAL A 353 -0.37 9.44 13.29
CA VAL A 353 -0.55 10.76 12.65
C VAL A 353 -1.94 11.33 12.90
N ASP A 354 -2.98 10.54 12.67
CA ASP A 354 -4.36 10.99 12.83
C ASP A 354 -4.68 11.32 14.29
N TRP A 355 -4.21 10.55 15.27
CA TRP A 355 -4.43 10.87 16.69
C TRP A 355 -3.77 12.18 17.10
N VAL A 356 -2.57 12.46 16.61
CA VAL A 356 -1.92 13.76 16.85
C VAL A 356 -2.69 14.87 16.16
N ALA A 357 -3.12 14.68 14.91
CA ALA A 357 -3.91 15.66 14.17
C ALA A 357 -5.23 16.00 14.89
N TRP A 358 -5.92 14.99 15.42
CA TRP A 358 -7.12 15.17 16.25
C TRP A 358 -6.83 15.94 17.54
N SER A 359 -5.76 15.59 18.25
CA SER A 359 -5.31 16.29 19.47
C SER A 359 -5.07 17.78 19.17
N VAL A 360 -4.34 18.09 18.09
CA VAL A 360 -4.01 19.45 17.67
C VAL A 360 -5.26 20.24 17.26
N LYS A 361 -6.12 19.67 16.41
CA LYS A 361 -7.36 20.34 15.94
C LYS A 361 -8.26 20.70 17.12
N LEU A 362 -8.51 19.74 18.02
CA LEU A 362 -9.44 19.95 19.12
C LEU A 362 -8.87 20.91 20.19
N ASN A 363 -7.56 20.90 20.44
CA ASN A 363 -6.92 21.89 21.32
C ASN A 363 -7.10 23.32 20.82
N ARG A 364 -7.08 23.55 19.50
CA ARG A 364 -7.36 24.88 18.93
C ARG A 364 -8.81 25.34 19.13
N LEU A 365 -9.78 24.41 19.23
CA LEU A 365 -11.19 24.76 19.42
C LEU A 365 -11.54 25.11 20.88
N ASN A 366 -10.68 24.73 21.84
CA ASN A 366 -10.87 24.98 23.26
C ASN A 366 -10.08 26.21 23.77
N MET A 367 -9.32 26.88 22.90
CA MET A 367 -8.67 28.17 23.14
C MET A 367 -9.49 29.27 22.47
#